data_AF-A0A2N9MBE6-F1
#
_entry.id   AF-A0A2N9MBE6-F1
#
_cell.length_a   1.000
_cell.length_b   1.000
_cell.length_c   1.000
_cell.angle_alpha   90.00
_cell.angle_beta   90.00
_cell.angle_gamma   90.00
#
_symmetry.space_group_name_H-M   'P 1'
#
loop_
_entity.id
_entity.type
_entity.pdbx_description
1 polymer ?
#
loop_
_entity_poly.entity_id
_entity_poly.type
_entity_poly.pdbx_seq_one_letter_code
_entity_poly.pdbx_strand_id
1 'polypeptide(L)' 'MDSTGPEPEPPALAAQVLALLDRSPGPLTQYQLRCALKVRNQSLTLVLQELLAGNKISRDNGGWMLPH' A
#
# COMPACT_ATOMS: atom_id res chain seq x y z
N MET A 1 4.70 23.66 -8.74
CA MET A 1 3.42 23.58 -8.01
C MET A 1 3.43 22.27 -7.27
N ASP A 2 3.78 22.31 -5.98
CA ASP A 2 3.92 21.12 -5.14
C ASP A 2 2.53 20.75 -4.60
N SER A 3 1.76 20.02 -5.40
CA SER A 3 0.43 19.55 -5.02
C SER A 3 0.53 18.18 -4.37
N THR A 4 1.26 18.11 -3.25
CA THR A 4 1.18 16.97 -2.34
C THR A 4 0.23 17.39 -1.23
N GLY A 5 -1.01 16.89 -1.27
CA GLY A 5 -1.91 16.99 -0.12
C GLY A 5 -1.24 16.41 1.14
N PRO A 6 -1.75 16.71 2.35
CA PRO A 6 -1.16 16.17 3.57
C PRO A 6 -1.03 14.65 3.45
N GLU A 7 0.18 14.13 3.70
CA GLU A 7 0.42 12.69 3.65
C GLU A 7 -0.51 12.03 4.67
N PRO A 8 -1.31 11.02 4.27
CA PRO A 8 -2.22 10.36 5.18
C PRO A 8 -1.44 9.75 6.34
N GLU A 9 -1.96 9.91 7.55
CA GLU A 9 -1.38 9.29 8.75
C GLU A 9 -1.28 7.77 8.58
N PRO A 10 -0.32 7.09 9.24
CA PRO A 10 -0.05 5.67 9.02
C PRO A 10 -1.29 4.74 9.10
N PRO A 11 -2.23 4.91 10.06
CA PRO A 11 -3.45 4.11 10.11
C PRO A 11 -4.38 4.33 8.90
N ALA A 12 -4.46 5.57 8.42
CA ALA A 12 -5.26 5.92 7.25
C ALA A 12 -4.61 5.42 5.95
N LEU A 13 -3.28 5.37 5.87
CA LEU A 13 -2.56 4.81 4.74
C LEU A 13 -2.73 3.28 4.66
N ALA A 14 -2.67 2.58 5.80
CA ALA A 14 -2.92 1.14 5.87
C ALA A 14 -4.29 0.76 5.31
N ALA A 15 -5.35 1.48 5.71
CA ALA A 15 -6.69 1.26 5.19
C ALA A 15 -6.79 1.50 3.67
N GLN A 16 -6.11 2.54 3.17
CA GLN A 16 -6.07 2.84 1.73
C GLN A 16 -5.32 1.77 0.91
N VAL A 17 -4.22 1.22 1.45
CA VAL A 17 -3.50 0.10 0.82
C VAL A 17 -4.41 -1.12 0.73
N LEU A 18 -5.07 -1.50 1.83
CA LEU A 18 -5.97 -2.65 1.85
C LEU A 18 -7.14 -2.48 0.88
N ALA A 19 -7.80 -1.32 0.88
CA ALA A 19 -8.90 -1.02 -0.05
C ALA A 19 -8.45 -1.04 -1.52
N LEU A 20 -7.20 -0.66 -1.81
CA LEU A 20 -6.64 -0.73 -3.15
C LEU A 20 -6.30 -2.17 -3.58
N LEU A 21 -5.81 -3.00 -2.67
CA LEU A 21 -5.55 -4.41 -2.94
C LEU A 21 -6.85 -5.20 -3.14
N ASP A 22 -7.88 -4.91 -2.35
CA ASP A 22 -9.21 -5.54 -2.43
C ASP A 22 -9.87 -5.36 -3.80
N ARG A 23 -9.80 -4.15 -4.36
CA ARG A 23 -10.34 -3.84 -5.68
C ARG A 23 -9.43 -4.25 -6.85
N SER A 24 -8.25 -4.79 -6.57
CA SER A 24 -7.29 -5.17 -7.62
C SER A 24 -7.55 -6.62 -8.05
N PRO A 25 -7.62 -6.90 -9.36
CA PRO A 25 -7.78 -8.27 -9.85
C PRO A 25 -6.53 -9.15 -9.65
N GLY A 26 -5.44 -8.59 -9.16
CA GLY A 26 -4.19 -9.30 -8.92
C GLY A 26 -3.17 -8.51 -8.09
N PRO A 27 -1.95 -9.05 -7.90
CA PRO A 27 -0.92 -8.43 -7.08
C PRO A 27 -0.49 -7.05 -7.61
N LEU A 28 -0.32 -6.09 -6.70
CA LEU A 28 0.17 -4.75 -7.02
C LEU A 28 1.59 -4.55 -6.51
N THR A 29 2.48 -4.11 -7.40
CA THR A 29 3.85 -3.71 -7.01
C THR A 29 3.82 -2.48 -6.10
N GLN A 30 4.86 -2.32 -5.30
CA GLN A 30 5.04 -1.12 -4.47
C GLN A 30 5.05 0.17 -5.30
N TYR A 31 5.58 0.14 -6.53
CA TYR A 31 5.52 1.27 -7.44
C TYR A 31 4.08 1.63 -7.83
N GLN A 32 3.26 0.64 -8.19
CA GLN A 32 1.84 0.86 -8.53
C GLN A 32 1.06 1.40 -7.34
N LEU A 33 1.26 0.84 -6.14
CA LEU A 33 0.65 1.34 -4.90
C LEU A 33 1.05 2.80 -4.63
N ARG A 34 2.33 3.14 -4.75
CA ARG A 34 2.83 4.51 -4.57
C ARG A 34 2.19 5.49 -5.55
N CYS A 35 2.11 5.12 -6.82
CA CYS A 35 1.50 5.96 -7.85
C CYS A 35 -0.01 6.15 -7.63
N ALA A 36 -0.72 5.09 -7.23
CA ALA A 36 -2.16 5.14 -6.99
C ALA A 36 -2.52 5.94 -5.73
N LEU A 37 -1.73 5.82 -4.65
CA LEU A 37 -1.98 6.48 -3.37
C LEU A 37 -1.33 7.86 -3.26
N LYS A 38 -0.44 8.22 -4.20
CA LYS A 38 0.31 9.49 -4.22
C LYS A 38 1.06 9.77 -2.92
N VAL A 39 1.68 8.73 -2.34
CA VAL A 39 2.43 8.80 -1.08
C VAL A 39 3.94 8.66 -1.28
N ARG A 40 4.73 8.99 -0.26
CA ARG A 40 6.17 8.73 -0.25
C ARG A 40 6.47 7.24 -0.16
N ASN A 41 7.58 6.84 -0.79
CA ASN A 41 8.01 5.44 -0.78
C ASN A 41 8.36 4.93 0.62
N GLN A 42 8.91 5.79 1.47
CA GLN A 42 9.27 5.44 2.85
C GLN A 42 8.02 5.11 3.66
N SER A 43 7.01 5.98 3.63
CA SER A 43 5.75 5.80 4.35
C SER A 43 5.00 4.55 3.87
N LEU A 44 4.99 4.31 2.55
CA LEU A 44 4.43 3.08 1.99
C LEU A 44 5.21 1.83 2.42
N THR A 45 6.55 1.88 2.46
CA THR A 45 7.38 0.75 2.91
C THR A 45 7.04 0.35 4.34
N LEU A 46 6.94 1.34 5.24
CA LEU A 46 6.62 1.08 6.65
C LEU A 46 5.24 0.43 6.80
N VAL A 47 4.22 0.98 6.13
CA VAL A 47 2.86 0.42 6.16
C VAL A 47 2.82 -0.99 5.59
N LEU A 48 3.52 -1.26 4.48
CA LEU A 48 3.57 -2.60 3.91
C LEU A 48 4.26 -3.61 4.85
N GLN A 49 5.32 -3.19 5.55
CA GLN A 49 5.98 -4.02 6.55
C GLN A 49 5.07 -4.32 7.74
N GLU A 50 4.35 -3.32 8.26
CA GLU A 50 3.38 -3.49 9.34
C GLU A 50 2.23 -4.43 8.95
N LEU A 51 1.65 -4.23 7.76
CA LEU A 51 0.58 -5.07 7.23
C LEU A 51 1.05 -6.51 6.99
N LEU A 52 2.27 -6.70 6.49
CA LEU A 52 2.86 -8.02 6.30
C LEU A 52 3.09 -8.73 7.65
N ALA A 53 3.67 -8.03 8.63
CA ALA A 53 3.88 -8.57 9.97
C ALA A 53 2.56 -8.95 10.67
N GLY A 54 1.48 -8.22 10.37
CA GLY A 54 0.13 -8.50 10.85
C GLY A 54 -0.66 -9.52 10.02
N ASN A 55 -0.04 -10.20 9.05
CA ASN A 55 -0.68 -11.14 8.11
C ASN A 55 -1.91 -10.54 7.41
N LYS A 56 -1.91 -9.23 7.12
CA LYS A 56 -3.01 -8.53 6.42
C LYS A 56 -2.81 -8.48 4.91
N ILE A 57 -1.59 -8.71 4.45
CA ILE A 57 -1.21 -8.81 3.04
C ILE A 57 -0.20 -9.95 2.87
N SER A 58 -0.08 -10.46 1.65
CA SER A 58 0.93 -11.42 1.24
C SER A 58 1.70 -10.86 0.03
N ARG A 59 2.82 -11.50 -0.29
CA ARG A 59 3.68 -11.13 -1.41
C ARG A 59 3.67 -12.24 -2.46
N ASP A 60 3.32 -11.91 -3.69
CA ASP A 60 3.35 -12.82 -4.83
C ASP A 60 4.06 -12.17 -6.01
N ASN A 61 5.06 -12.85 -6.57
CA ASN A 61 5.84 -12.42 -7.75
C ASN A 61 6.29 -10.95 -7.71
N GLY A 62 6.65 -10.43 -6.53
CA GLY A 62 7.08 -9.04 -6.34
C GLY A 62 5.95 -8.01 -6.19
N GLY A 63 4.70 -8.44 -6.30
CA GLY A 63 3.50 -7.68 -5.95
C GLY A 63 2.99 -8.01 -4.54
N TRP A 64 2.10 -7.15 -4.06
CA TRP A 64 1.37 -7.27 -2.81
C TRP A 64 -0.09 -7.61 -3.11
N MET A 65 -0.70 -8.47 -2.31
CA MET A 65 -2.11 -8.85 -2.42
C MET A 65 -2.70 -9.14 -1.05
N LEU A 66 -4.03 -9.26 -0.96
CA LEU A 66 -4.67 -9.75 0.26
C LEU A 66 -4.36 -11.25 0.46
N PRO A 67 -4.22 -11.72 1.71
CA PRO A 67 -4.09 -13.14 2.00
C PRO A 67 -5.36 -13.86 1.53
N HIS A 68 -5.17 -15.01 0.87
CA HIS A 68 -6.25 -15.92 0.52
C HIS A 68 -6.78 -16.68 1.74
#